data_AF-A0A7Y3TGB3-F1
#
_entry.id   AF-A0A7Y3TGB3-F1
#
_cell.length_a   1.000
_cell.length_b   1.000
_cell.length_c   1.000
_cell.angle_alpha   90.00
_cell.angle_beta   90.00
_cell.angle_gamma   90.00
#
_symmetry.space_group_name_H-M   'P 1'
#
loop_
_entity.id
_entity.type
_entity.pdbx_description
1 polymer ?
#
loop_
_entity_poly.entity_id
_entity_poly.type
_entity_poly.pdbx_seq_one_letter_code
_entity_poly.pdbx_strand_id
1 'polypeptide(L)' 'MSTNTFSKEAEKRLIDFFNHAIAPEDMAKVIRQVNYTLALSVMKEQETPPNGIESNFYWLNELAEILNPYLEAE' A
#
# COMPACT_ATOMS: atom_id res chain seq x y z
N MET A 1 -7.52 -19.37 1.66
CA MET A 1 -6.33 -18.52 1.67
C MET A 1 -5.33 -19.14 2.62
N SER A 2 -4.09 -19.39 2.19
CA SER A 2 -3.03 -19.80 3.10
C SER A 2 -2.77 -18.64 4.06
N THR A 3 -2.87 -18.86 5.36
CA THR A 3 -2.44 -17.91 6.37
C THR A 3 -0.92 -17.80 6.30
N ASN A 4 -0.41 -16.67 5.79
CA ASN A 4 1.01 -16.37 5.82
C ASN A 4 1.37 -15.94 7.24
N THR A 5 1.81 -16.89 8.06
CA THR A 5 2.32 -16.56 9.40
C THR A 5 3.67 -15.87 9.25
N PHE A 6 3.77 -14.63 9.73
CA PHE A 6 5.05 -13.95 9.77
C PHE A 6 6.01 -14.68 10.74
N SER A 7 7.31 -14.59 10.45
CA SER A 7 8.30 -14.92 11.48
C SER A 7 8.27 -13.85 12.58
N LYS A 8 8.62 -14.22 13.81
CA LYS A 8 8.72 -13.27 14.93
C LYS A 8 9.65 -12.09 14.63
N GLU A 9 10.70 -12.32 13.85
CA GLU A 9 11.64 -11.28 13.44
C GLU A 9 11.00 -10.30 12.46
N ALA A 10 10.20 -10.79 11.50
CA ALA A 10 9.47 -9.93 10.58
C ALA A 10 8.44 -9.06 11.31
N GLU A 11 7.68 -9.64 12.25
CA GLU A 11 6.73 -8.90 13.10
C GLU A 11 7.45 -7.80 13.89
N LYS A 12 8.58 -8.12 14.53
CA LYS A 12 9.38 -7.16 15.30
C LYS A 12 9.83 -5.98 14.43
N ARG A 13 10.33 -6.24 13.23
CA ARG A 13 10.78 -5.19 12.30
C ARG A 13 9.65 -4.31 11.80
N LEU A 14 8.47 -4.88 11.55
CA LEU A 14 7.28 -4.10 11.17
C LEU A 14 6.83 -3.19 12.31
N ILE A 15 6.76 -3.71 13.54
CA ILE A 15 6.42 -2.93 14.73
C ILE A 15 7.43 -1.80 14.94
N ASP A 16 8.73 -2.10 14.85
CA ASP A 16 9.79 -1.11 15.02
C ASP A 16 9.72 0.01 13.97
N PHE A 17 9.47 -0.35 12.70
CA PHE A 17 9.30 0.61 11.62
C PHE A 17 8.14 1.58 11.88
N PHE A 18 6.95 1.07 12.22
CA PHE A 18 5.79 1.93 12.44
C PHE A 18 5.83 2.72 13.76
N ASN A 19 6.66 2.30 14.71
CA ASN A 19 6.87 3.04 15.96
C ASN A 19 7.91 4.16 15.83
N HIS A 20 8.90 4.02 14.94
CA HIS A 20 10.06 4.92 14.93
C HIS A 20 10.33 5.63 13.61
N ALA A 21 9.82 5.13 12.47
CA ALA A 21 10.09 5.71 11.15
C ALA A 21 8.93 6.56 10.63
N ILE A 22 7.71 6.02 10.62
CA ILE A 22 6.53 6.68 10.06
C ILE A 22 5.26 6.06 10.66
N ALA A 23 4.29 6.91 11.03
CA ALA A 23 3.02 6.44 11.54
C ALA A 23 2.26 5.63 10.45
N PRO A 24 1.52 4.57 10.82
CA PRO A 24 0.72 3.80 9.87
C PRO A 24 -0.20 4.67 8.99
N GLU A 25 -0.84 5.67 9.59
CA GLU A 25 -1.76 6.60 8.91
C GLU A 25 -1.06 7.45 7.86
N ASP A 26 0.15 7.93 8.17
CA ASP A 26 0.97 8.71 7.23
C ASP A 26 1.49 7.83 6.09
N MET A 27 1.90 6.59 6.39
CA MET A 27 2.29 5.63 5.36
C MET A 27 1.12 5.33 4.42
N ALA A 28 -0.10 5.16 4.93
CA ALA A 28 -1.29 4.98 4.11
C ALA A 28 -1.50 6.14 3.12
N LYS A 29 -1.31 7.39 3.58
CA LYS A 29 -1.38 8.59 2.74
C LYS A 29 -0.32 8.57 1.64
N VAL A 30 0.92 8.24 1.97
CA VAL A 30 2.02 8.10 1.00
C VAL A 30 1.72 7.02 -0.05
N ILE A 31 1.26 5.85 0.39
CA ILE A 31 0.91 4.74 -0.51
C ILE A 31 -0.19 5.18 -1.49
N ARG A 32 -1.28 5.80 -1.02
CA ARG A 32 -2.37 6.28 -1.89
C ARG A 32 -1.89 7.34 -2.88
N GLN A 33 -1.02 8.27 -2.48
CA GLN A 33 -0.45 9.28 -3.38
C GLN A 33 0.36 8.64 -4.52
N VAL A 34 1.20 7.66 -4.19
CA VAL A 34 1.95 6.90 -5.19
C VAL A 34 1.00 6.14 -6.10
N ASN A 35 0.00 5.45 -5.53
CA ASN A 35 -0.95 4.65 -6.31
C ASN A 35 -1.79 5.51 -7.26
N TYR A 36 -2.25 6.69 -6.80
CA TYR A 36 -2.95 7.66 -7.63
C TYR A 36 -2.08 8.16 -8.79
N THR A 37 -0.81 8.45 -8.51
CA THR A 37 0.15 8.87 -9.55
C THR A 37 0.37 7.76 -10.59
N LEU A 38 0.48 6.50 -10.15
CA LEU A 38 0.58 5.35 -11.05
C LEU A 38 -0.67 5.22 -11.93
N ALA A 39 -1.87 5.32 -11.35
CA ALA A 39 -3.12 5.28 -12.12
C ALA A 39 -3.18 6.38 -13.18
N LEU A 40 -2.84 7.63 -12.81
CA LEU A 40 -2.78 8.73 -13.76
C LEU A 40 -1.77 8.49 -14.88
N SER A 41 -0.62 7.86 -14.59
CA SER A 41 0.39 7.56 -15.61
C SER A 41 -0.09 6.52 -16.63
N VAL A 42 -0.76 5.45 -16.15
CA VAL A 42 -1.35 4.41 -17.01
C VAL A 42 -2.44 5.01 -17.89
N MET A 43 -3.32 5.85 -17.32
CA MET A 43 -4.40 6.52 -18.06
C MET A 43 -3.90 7.51 -19.13
N LYS A 44 -2.70 8.09 -18.96
CA LYS A 44 -2.16 9.11 -19.87
C LYS A 44 -1.36 8.53 -21.03
N GLU A 45 -0.72 7.38 -20.88
CA GLU A 45 0.35 6.97 -21.81
C GLU A 45 0.14 5.62 -22.52
N GLN A 46 -0.79 4.75 -22.10
CA GLN A 46 -0.91 3.40 -22.68
C GLN A 46 -2.37 2.93 -22.82
N GLU A 47 -2.75 2.45 -24.02
CA GLU A 47 -4.02 1.75 -24.24
C GLU A 47 -4.09 0.41 -23.47
N THR A 48 -2.92 -0.17 -23.14
CA THR A 48 -2.80 -1.40 -22.36
C THR A 48 -1.85 -1.21 -21.18
N PRO A 49 -2.31 -1.38 -19.93
CA PRO A 49 -1.47 -1.23 -18.74
C PRO A 49 -0.27 -2.20 -18.75
N PRO A 50 0.90 -1.82 -18.19
CA PRO A 50 2.02 -2.73 -18.04
C PRO A 50 1.63 -3.98 -17.22
N ASN A 51 2.14 -5.15 -17.62
CA ASN A 51 1.83 -6.41 -16.95
C ASN A 51 2.07 -6.33 -15.43
N GLY A 52 1.05 -6.71 -14.65
CA GLY A 52 1.10 -6.75 -13.19
C GLY A 52 0.77 -5.43 -12.48
N ILE A 53 0.60 -4.32 -13.21
CA ILE A 53 0.29 -3.02 -12.58
C ILE A 53 -1.07 -3.04 -11.86
N GLU A 54 -2.06 -3.75 -12.38
CA GLU A 54 -3.38 -3.90 -11.74
C GLU A 54 -3.27 -4.62 -10.39
N SER A 55 -2.51 -5.72 -10.35
CA SER A 55 -2.24 -6.47 -9.11
C SER A 55 -1.48 -5.60 -8.10
N ASN A 56 -0.45 -4.88 -8.56
CA ASN A 56 0.30 -3.97 -7.69
C ASN A 56 -0.59 -2.86 -7.14
N PHE A 57 -1.40 -2.24 -7.99
CA PHE A 57 -2.34 -1.19 -7.61
C PHE A 57 -3.34 -1.69 -6.57
N TYR A 58 -3.88 -2.90 -6.77
CA TYR A 58 -4.77 -3.55 -5.81
C TYR A 58 -4.09 -3.74 -4.44
N TRP A 59 -2.93 -4.40 -4.39
CA TRP A 59 -2.26 -4.68 -3.11
C TRP A 59 -1.79 -3.44 -2.36
N LEU A 60 -1.39 -2.38 -3.09
CA LEU A 60 -1.04 -1.11 -2.46
C LEU A 60 -2.26 -0.43 -1.84
N ASN A 61 -3.43 -0.49 -2.48
CA ASN A 61 -4.66 0.04 -1.88
C ASN A 61 -5.09 -0.78 -0.66
N GLU A 62 -5.09 -2.10 -0.75
CA GLU A 62 -5.42 -2.99 0.38
C GLU A 62 -4.50 -2.71 1.58
N LEU A 63 -3.19 -2.55 1.35
CA LEU A 63 -2.26 -2.20 2.42
C LEU A 63 -2.56 -0.81 3.01
N ALA A 64 -2.86 0.18 2.18
CA ALA A 64 -3.22 1.51 2.66
C ALA A 64 -4.50 1.48 3.51
N GLU A 65 -5.50 0.69 3.14
CA GLU A 65 -6.73 0.51 3.90
C GLU A 65 -6.50 -0.20 5.23
N ILE A 66 -5.65 -1.22 5.27
CA ILE A 66 -5.25 -1.88 6.53
C ILE A 66 -4.55 -0.90 7.47
N LEU A 67 -3.68 -0.04 6.94
CA LEU A 67 -2.91 0.93 7.72
C LEU A 67 -3.76 2.13 8.16
N ASN A 68 -4.79 2.50 7.39
CA ASN A 68 -5.74 3.55 7.75
C ASN A 68 -7.15 3.24 7.21
N PRO A 69 -7.98 2.52 7.99
CA PRO A 69 -9.32 2.11 7.57
C PRO A 69 -10.32 3.26 7.38
N TYR A 70 -10.04 4.45 7.95
CA TYR A 70 -10.96 5.59 7.95
C TYR A 70 -10.52 6.72 7.00
N LEU A 71 -9.49 6.48 6.17
CA LEU A 71 -8.90 7.52 5.33
C LEU A 71 -9.84 8.07 4.24
N GLU A 72 -10.94 7.39 3.90
CA GLU A 72 -11.97 7.94 2.99
C GLU A 72 -12.98 8.87 3.69
N ALA A 73 -12.96 8.94 5.02
CA ALA A 73 -13.85 9.78 5.81
C ALA A 73 -13.24 11.15 6.18
N GLU A 74 -11.98 11.40 5.78
CA GLU A 74 -11.29 12.71 5.84
C GLU A 74 -11.38 13.45 4.50
#